data_AF-A0A4Q9B429-F1
#
_entry.id   AF-A0A4Q9B429-F1
#
_cell.length_a   1.000
_cell.length_b   1.000
_cell.length_c   1.000
_cell.angle_alpha   90.00
_cell.angle_beta   90.00
_cell.angle_gamma   90.00
#
_symmetry.space_group_name_H-M   'P 1'
#
loop_
_entity.id
_entity.type
_entity.pdbx_description
1 polymer ?
#
loop_
_entity_poly.entity_id
_entity_poly.type
_entity_poly.pdbx_seq_one_letter_code
_entity_poly.pdbx_strand_id
1 'polypeptide(L)' 'MELDVRDLPPRERHPRIFALLDSLKPGEHFVLLNDHDPKPLYYQLMAERPGQVDWAYLEEGPEVWRVRIGKR' A
#
# COMPACT_ATOMS: atom_id res chain seq x y z
N MET A 1 1.71 11.42 -3.21
CA MET A 1 2.46 11.25 -1.95
C MET A 1 3.08 9.87 -1.93
N GLU A 2 4.26 9.70 -1.33
CA GLU A 2 4.93 8.40 -1.19
C GLU A 2 5.03 8.00 0.29
N LEU A 3 4.88 6.70 0.56
CA LEU A 3 5.09 6.08 1.87
C LEU A 3 6.15 5.00 1.71
N ASP A 4 7.35 5.27 2.23
CA ASP A 4 8.42 4.29 2.30
C ASP A 4 8.34 3.53 3.63
N VAL A 5 8.27 2.20 3.54
CA VAL A 5 8.16 1.32 4.72
C VAL A 5 9.38 0.43 4.91
N ARG A 6 10.41 0.54 4.06
CA ARG A 6 11.60 -0.32 4.09
C ARG A 6 12.34 -0.23 5.43
N ASP A 7 12.44 0.98 5.98
CA ASP A 7 13.09 1.24 7.27
C ASP A 7 12.17 1.09 8.50
N LEU A 8 10.90 0.76 8.28
CA LEU A 8 9.95 0.57 9.39
C LEU A 8 10.01 -0.86 9.92
N PRO A 9 9.90 -1.04 11.26
CA PRO A 9 9.72 -2.35 11.85
C PRO A 9 8.52 -3.08 11.21
N PRO A 10 8.61 -4.40 10.92
CA PRO A 10 7.53 -5.13 10.25
C PRO A 10 6.15 -4.94 10.87
N ARG A 11 6.08 -4.93 12.21
CA ARG A 11 4.84 -4.70 12.98
C ARG A 11 4.21 -3.33 12.79
N GLU A 12 4.96 -2.34 12.30
CA GLU A 12 4.50 -0.97 12.08
C GLU A 12 4.07 -0.70 10.64
N ARG A 13 4.49 -1.54 9.69
CA ARG A 13 4.23 -1.34 8.25
C ARG A 13 2.73 -1.35 7.95
N HIS A 14 2.02 -2.44 8.29
CA HIS A 14 0.59 -2.57 7.97
C HIS A 14 -0.26 -1.50 8.70
N PRO A 15 -0.15 -1.29 10.03
CA PRO A 15 -0.94 -0.25 10.70
C PRO A 15 -0.78 1.13 10.05
N ARG A 16 0.43 1.50 9.64
CA ARG A 16 0.70 2.80 9.00
C ARG A 16 0.09 2.91 7.61
N ILE A 17 0.17 1.85 6.81
CA ILE A 17 -0.44 1.78 5.47
C ILE A 17 -1.96 1.91 5.56
N PHE A 18 -2.60 1.19 6.49
CA PHE A 18 -4.04 1.20 6.66
C PHE A 18 -4.53 2.55 7.17
N ALA A 19 -3.87 3.11 8.20
CA ALA A 19 -4.20 4.44 8.70
C ALA A 19 -4.10 5.51 7.61
N LEU A 20 -3.06 5.43 6.77
CA LEU A 20 -2.92 6.35 5.65
C LEU A 20 -4.06 6.19 4.63
N LEU A 21 -4.35 4.96 4.19
CA LEU A 21 -5.44 4.66 3.26
C LEU A 21 -6.80 5.15 3.80
N ASP A 22 -7.09 4.87 5.07
CA ASP A 22 -8.36 5.25 5.70
C ASP A 22 -8.52 6.78 5.78
N SER A 23 -7.41 7.52 5.92
CA SER A 23 -7.40 9.00 5.94
C SER A 23 -7.62 9.67 4.57
N LEU A 24 -7.45 8.93 3.47
CA LEU A 24 -7.65 9.47 2.12
C LEU A 24 -9.12 9.82 1.87
N LYS A 25 -9.34 10.80 0.99
CA LYS A 25 -10.65 11.02 0.35
C LYS A 25 -10.83 10.06 -0.83
N PRO A 26 -12.07 9.72 -1.22
CA PRO A 26 -12.32 8.99 -2.46
C PRO A 26 -11.62 9.64 -3.66
N GLY A 27 -10.94 8.82 -4.47
CA GLY A 27 -10.11 9.24 -5.62
C GLY A 27 -8.66 9.60 -5.27
N GLU A 28 -8.31 9.80 -3.99
CA GLU A 28 -6.93 10.05 -3.58
C GLU A 28 -6.12 8.74 -3.47
N HIS A 29 -4.79 8.88 -3.51
CA HIS A 29 -3.87 7.74 -3.49
C HIS A 29 -2.49 8.13 -2.97
N PHE A 30 -1.72 7.11 -2.58
CA PHE A 30 -0.29 7.21 -2.32
C PHE A 30 0.47 6.09 -3.01
N VAL A 31 1.79 6.22 -3.09
CA VAL A 31 2.69 5.16 -3.59
C VAL A 31 3.41 4.53 -2.40
N LEU A 32 3.24 3.22 -2.21
CA LEU A 32 3.98 2.41 -1.27
C LEU A 32 5.33 1.99 -1.88
N LEU A 33 6.42 2.21 -1.16
CA LEU A 33 7.74 1.64 -1.47
C LEU A 33 8.02 0.51 -0.47
N ASN A 34 8.29 -0.70 -0.99
CA ASN A 34 8.55 -1.89 -0.18
C ASN A 34 9.82 -2.62 -0.67
N ASP A 35 10.43 -3.40 0.22
CA ASP A 35 11.64 -4.21 -0.03
C ASP A 35 11.33 -5.59 -0.64
N HIS A 36 10.06 -5.95 -0.77
CA HIS A 36 9.58 -7.19 -1.38
C HIS A 36 8.19 -6.99 -2.01
N ASP A 37 7.71 -7.98 -2.77
CA ASP A 37 6.36 -7.94 -3.34
C ASP A 37 5.29 -7.84 -2.23
N PRO A 38 4.50 -6.75 -2.16
CA PRO A 38 3.46 -6.58 -1.15
C PRO A 38 2.16 -7.33 -1.50
N LYS A 39 2.21 -8.38 -2.32
CA LYS A 39 1.05 -9.22 -2.66
C LYS A 39 0.25 -9.75 -1.46
N PRO A 40 0.85 -10.16 -0.32
CA PRO A 40 0.07 -10.52 0.86
C PRO A 40 -0.77 -9.34 1.41
N LEU A 41 -0.21 -8.13 1.40
CA LEU A 41 -0.92 -6.90 1.79
C LEU A 41 -2.08 -6.59 0.84
N TYR A 42 -1.89 -6.78 -0.48
CA TYR A 42 -2.98 -6.64 -1.45
C TYR A 42 -4.19 -7.51 -1.08
N TYR A 43 -3.97 -8.80 -0.83
CA TYR A 43 -5.07 -9.70 -0.46
C TYR A 43 -5.73 -9.31 0.86
N GLN A 44 -4.93 -8.85 1.84
CA GLN A 44 -5.47 -8.35 3.11
C GLN A 44 -6.39 -7.14 2.90
N LEU A 45 -5.97 -6.15 2.09
CA LEU A 45 -6.78 -4.97 1.77
C LEU A 45 -8.06 -5.33 1.00
N MET A 46 -7.98 -6.25 0.03
CA MET A 46 -9.17 -6.69 -0.72
C MET A 46 -10.18 -7.42 0.18
N ALA A 47 -9.71 -8.15 1.18
CA ALA A 47 -10.57 -8.85 2.15
C ALA A 47 -11.19 -7.89 3.17
N GLU A 48 -10.41 -6.93 3.70
CA GLU A 48 -10.87 -6.01 4.76
C GLU A 48 -11.60 -4.77 4.24
N ARG A 49 -11.41 -4.39 2.97
CA ARG A 49 -12.00 -3.20 2.33
C ARG A 49 -12.53 -3.56 0.92
N PRO A 50 -13.45 -4.53 0.81
CA PRO A 50 -13.90 -5.03 -0.48
C PRO A 50 -14.51 -3.91 -1.32
N GLY A 51 -13.99 -3.75 -2.55
CA GLY A 51 -14.46 -2.76 -3.51
C GLY A 51 -14.10 -1.30 -3.20
N GLN A 52 -13.34 -1.02 -2.14
CA GLN A 52 -13.00 0.35 -1.71
C GLN A 52 -11.56 0.76 -2.03
N VAL A 53 -10.75 -0.16 -2.58
CA VAL A 53 -9.32 0.06 -2.78
C VAL A 53 -8.95 -0.14 -4.24
N ASP A 54 -8.18 0.82 -4.76
CA ASP A 54 -7.47 0.70 -6.03
C ASP A 54 -6.02 0.28 -5.80
N TRP A 55 -5.52 -0.59 -6.67
CA TRP A 55 -4.17 -1.15 -6.60
C TRP A 55 -3.55 -1.19 -7.99
N ALA A 56 -2.35 -0.62 -8.13
CA ALA A 56 -1.57 -0.72 -9.37
C ALA A 56 -0.09 -0.81 -9.06
N TYR A 57 0.61 -1.77 -9.65
CA TYR A 57 2.06 -1.79 -9.65
C TYR A 57 2.58 -0.66 -10.55
N LEU A 58 3.53 0.11 -10.03
CA LEU A 58 4.29 1.12 -10.77
C LEU A 58 5.70 0.62 -11.08
N GLU A 59 6.23 -0.24 -10.21
CA GLU A 59 7.52 -0.90 -10.37
C GLU A 59 7.46 -2.25 -9.66
N GLU A 60 7.86 -3.29 -10.39
CA GLU A 60 8.01 -4.66 -9.90
C GLU A 60 9.51 -4.91 -9.84
N GLY A 61 10.03 -5.42 -8.71
CA GLY A 61 11.46 -5.38 -8.36
C GLY A 61 12.42 -6.15 -9.29
N PRO A 62 13.64 -6.48 -8.82
CA PRO A 62 13.97 -6.82 -7.44
C PRO A 62 14.51 -5.67 -6.57
N GLU A 63 14.98 -4.57 -7.14
CA GLU A 63 15.59 -3.49 -6.34
C GLU A 63 14.59 -2.76 -5.44
N VAL A 64 13.38 -2.51 -5.94
CA VAL A 64 12.29 -1.87 -5.20
C VAL A 64 10.95 -2.29 -5.74
N TRP A 65 9.95 -2.34 -4.86
CA TRP A 65 8.56 -2.55 -5.24
C TRP A 65 7.78 -1.26 -5.01
N ARG A 66 7.17 -0.71 -6.06
CA ARG A 66 6.35 0.50 -5.98
C ARG A 66 4.92 0.19 -6.37
N VAL A 67 4.00 0.48 -5.46
CA VAL A 67 2.57 0.22 -5.68
C VAL A 67 1.78 1.48 -5.39
N ARG A 68 0.96 1.91 -6.34
CA ARG A 68 -0.08 2.92 -6.12
C ARG A 68 -1.27 2.27 -5.42
N ILE A 69 -1.59 2.77 -4.23
CA ILE A 69 -2.73 2.36 -3.42
C ILE A 69 -3.67 3.56 -3.29
N GLY A 70 -4.92 3.40 -3.73
CA GLY A 70 -5.93 4.46 -3.75
C GLY A 70 -7.20 4.08 -3.02
N LYS A 71 -7.94 5.09 -2.56
CA LYS A 71 -9.29 4.91 -2.03
C LYS A 71 -10.29 5.19 -3.16
N ARG A 72 -11.21 4.26 -3.41
CA ARG A 72 -12.31 4.46 -4.35
C ARG A 72 -13.39 5.39 -3.79
#